data_AF-A0A2H5WKE8-F1
#
_entry.id   AF-A0A2H5WKE8-F1
#
_cell.length_a   1.000
_cell.length_b   1.000
_cell.length_c   1.000
_cell.angle_alpha   90.00
_cell.angle_beta   90.00
_cell.angle_gamma   90.00
#
_symmetry.space_group_name_H-M   'P 1'
#
loop_
_entity.id
_entity.type
_entity.pdbx_description
1 polymer ?
#
loop_
_entity_poly.entity_id
_entity_poly.type
_entity_poly.pdbx_seq_one_letter_code
_entity_poly.pdbx_strand_id
1 'polypeptide(L)'
;MEPEAWANGDLGERWFILHIFEAIRRGELEPAILMGASVEEMEAYLKRAYTPLVERMAREGLNPARWRSRQRAGYEEYLALALYADRLYGSERLGRAMRIAGGVEPDDFLNGLRESLLERETLTLNLPANPCWVLLPKGLKAWRLVAPSDARLTPDPKRPDWVRVQTPARTLTVRQRNGL
;
A
#
# COMPACT_ATOMS: atom_id res chain seq x y z
N MET A 1 22.94 10.16 10.01
CA MET A 1 22.30 8.99 10.63
C MET A 1 21.42 8.40 9.55
N GLU A 2 21.89 7.32 8.92
CA GLU A 2 21.28 6.73 7.72
C GLU A 2 19.91 6.13 8.05
N PRO A 3 18.81 6.63 7.44
CA PRO A 3 17.44 6.17 7.77
C PRO A 3 17.11 4.75 7.30
N GLU A 4 17.86 4.19 6.35
CA GLU A 4 17.40 3.05 5.52
C GLU A 4 17.47 1.68 6.21
N ALA A 5 18.51 1.43 7.01
CA ALA A 5 18.65 0.15 7.70
C ALA A 5 17.52 -0.07 8.75
N TRP A 6 16.99 1.02 9.32
CA TRP A 6 15.94 0.97 10.34
C TRP A 6 14.53 0.92 9.74
N ALA A 7 14.32 1.56 8.59
CA ALA A 7 13.02 1.57 7.92
C ALA A 7 12.57 0.17 7.50
N ASN A 8 13.50 -0.64 6.98
CA ASN A 8 13.18 -2.01 6.57
C ASN A 8 12.91 -2.93 7.77
N GLY A 9 13.56 -2.68 8.93
CA GLY A 9 13.27 -3.40 10.17
C GLY A 9 11.88 -3.12 10.71
N ASP A 10 11.51 -1.85 10.85
CA ASP A 10 10.19 -1.42 11.34
C ASP A 10 9.06 -1.80 10.36
N LEU A 11 9.32 -1.67 9.05
CA LEU A 11 8.41 -2.16 8.01
C LEU A 11 8.19 -3.67 8.15
N GLY A 12 9.28 -4.43 8.27
CA GLY A 12 9.27 -5.88 8.41
C GLY A 12 8.49 -6.33 9.65
N GLU A 13 8.72 -5.69 10.80
CA GLU A 13 8.00 -5.97 12.05
C GLU A 13 6.49 -5.75 11.89
N ARG A 14 6.08 -4.57 11.41
CA ARG A 14 4.65 -4.23 11.25
C ARG A 14 3.97 -5.15 10.24
N TRP A 15 4.63 -5.43 9.13
CA TRP A 15 4.15 -6.33 8.10
C TRP A 15 4.03 -7.78 8.64
N PHE A 16 5.05 -8.27 9.32
CA PHE A 16 5.05 -9.61 9.91
C PHE A 16 3.93 -9.80 10.95
N ILE A 17 3.77 -8.85 11.87
CA ILE A 17 2.71 -8.89 12.88
C ILE A 17 1.33 -8.85 12.23
N LEU A 18 1.14 -8.03 11.18
CA LEU A 18 -0.10 -8.00 10.41
C LEU A 18 -0.44 -9.38 9.83
N HIS A 19 0.53 -10.01 9.14
CA HIS A 19 0.29 -11.28 8.46
C HIS A 19 0.03 -12.43 9.43
N ILE A 20 0.73 -12.49 10.57
CA ILE A 20 0.41 -13.46 11.63
C ILE A 20 -0.99 -13.23 12.18
N PHE A 21 -1.32 -11.98 12.52
CA PHE A 21 -2.63 -11.65 13.08
C PHE A 21 -3.76 -12.02 12.11
N GLU A 22 -3.62 -11.69 10.83
CA GLU A 22 -4.62 -12.05 9.83
C GLU A 22 -4.72 -13.55 9.58
N ALA A 23 -3.60 -14.28 9.57
CA ALA A 23 -3.60 -15.74 9.43
C ALA A 23 -4.29 -16.43 10.63
N ILE A 24 -4.07 -15.96 11.85
CA ILE A 24 -4.80 -16.42 13.04
C ILE A 24 -6.30 -16.12 12.89
N ARG A 25 -6.67 -14.89 12.46
CA ARG A 25 -8.08 -14.52 12.25
C ARG A 25 -8.78 -15.35 11.18
N ARG A 26 -8.04 -15.84 10.17
CA ARG A 26 -8.56 -16.75 9.14
C ARG A 26 -8.57 -18.21 9.57
N GLY A 27 -8.01 -18.54 10.75
CA GLY A 27 -7.87 -19.93 11.22
C GLY A 27 -6.77 -20.72 10.51
N GLU A 28 -5.86 -20.04 9.81
CA GLU A 28 -4.71 -20.66 9.14
C GLU A 28 -3.57 -20.96 10.11
N LEU A 29 -3.51 -20.22 11.23
CA LEU A 29 -2.53 -20.40 12.30
C LEU A 29 -3.23 -20.48 13.65
N GLU A 30 -2.73 -21.35 14.53
CA GLU A 30 -3.21 -21.45 15.90
C GLU A 30 -2.56 -20.37 16.79
N PRO A 31 -3.29 -19.75 17.73
CA PRO A 31 -2.72 -18.74 18.63
C PRO A 31 -1.52 -19.20 19.47
N ALA A 32 -1.33 -20.51 19.67
CA ALA A 32 -0.22 -21.06 20.43
C ALA A 32 1.17 -20.67 19.88
N ILE A 33 1.27 -20.30 18.59
CA ILE A 33 2.53 -19.84 17.97
C ILE A 33 3.04 -18.51 18.54
N LEU A 34 2.19 -17.77 19.26
CA LEU A 34 2.50 -16.44 19.75
C LEU A 34 3.46 -16.43 20.96
N MET A 35 3.83 -17.62 21.48
CA MET A 35 4.87 -17.78 22.51
C MET A 35 4.74 -16.83 23.71
N GLY A 36 3.52 -16.61 24.18
CA GLY A 36 3.22 -15.77 25.35
C GLY A 36 2.66 -14.38 25.02
N ALA A 37 2.64 -13.97 23.75
CA ALA A 37 1.84 -12.83 23.31
C ALA A 37 0.37 -13.24 23.07
N SER A 38 -0.55 -12.30 23.28
CA SER A 38 -1.98 -12.47 23.01
C SER A 38 -2.39 -11.89 21.65
N VAL A 39 -3.49 -12.39 21.10
CA VAL A 39 -4.09 -11.86 19.86
C VAL A 39 -4.54 -10.40 20.07
N GLU A 40 -5.00 -10.08 21.28
CA GLU A 40 -5.43 -8.76 21.71
C GLU A 40 -4.26 -7.76 21.72
N GLU A 41 -3.08 -8.16 22.19
CA GLU A 41 -1.87 -7.33 22.14
C GLU A 41 -1.42 -7.06 20.70
N MET A 42 -1.50 -8.06 19.82
CA MET A 42 -1.23 -7.86 18.39
C MET A 42 -2.22 -6.88 17.76
N GLU A 43 -3.52 -7.03 18.05
CA GLU A 43 -4.53 -6.10 17.54
C GLU A 43 -4.29 -4.67 18.05
N ALA A 44 -3.97 -4.52 19.35
CA ALA A 44 -3.66 -3.23 19.95
C ALA A 44 -2.41 -2.58 19.33
N TYR A 45 -1.37 -3.38 19.08
CA TYR A 45 -0.18 -2.93 18.36
C TYR A 45 -0.52 -2.43 16.96
N LEU A 46 -1.26 -3.22 16.17
CA LEU A 46 -1.63 -2.87 14.80
C LEU A 46 -2.52 -1.62 14.75
N LYS A 47 -3.49 -1.50 15.66
CA LYS A 47 -4.32 -0.29 15.81
C LYS A 47 -3.50 0.97 16.07
N ARG A 48 -2.36 0.85 16.75
CA ARG A 48 -1.45 1.96 17.06
C ARG A 48 -0.42 2.23 15.96
N ALA A 49 0.21 1.19 15.42
CA ALA A 49 1.41 1.30 14.58
C ALA A 49 1.14 1.14 13.08
N TYR A 50 0.07 0.43 12.70
CA TYR A 50 -0.23 0.12 11.29
C TYR A 50 -1.42 0.94 10.78
N THR A 51 -2.56 0.84 11.46
CA THR A 51 -3.83 1.42 11.01
C THR A 51 -3.74 2.91 10.69
N PRO A 52 -3.13 3.78 11.53
CA PRO A 52 -3.09 5.21 11.26
C PRO A 52 -2.31 5.56 9.98
N LEU A 53 -1.31 4.76 9.61
CA LEU A 53 -0.52 4.99 8.40
C LEU A 53 -1.31 4.63 7.14
N VAL A 54 -1.95 3.47 7.14
CA VAL A 54 -2.78 2.99 6.02
C VAL A 54 -3.99 3.91 5.81
N GLU A 55 -4.68 4.30 6.89
CA GLU A 55 -5.82 5.22 6.80
C GLU A 55 -5.41 6.61 6.30
N ARG A 56 -4.27 7.14 6.76
CA ARG A 56 -3.73 8.42 6.27
C ARG A 56 -3.44 8.35 4.78
N MET A 57 -2.73 7.31 4.34
CA MET A 57 -2.39 7.14 2.92
C MET A 57 -3.64 6.95 2.06
N ALA A 58 -4.64 6.21 2.56
CA ALA A 58 -5.94 6.08 1.90
C ALA A 58 -6.64 7.44 1.73
N ARG A 59 -6.61 8.29 2.76
CA ARG A 59 -7.30 9.58 2.79
C ARG A 59 -6.60 10.68 2.00
N GLU A 60 -5.27 10.72 2.03
CA GLU A 60 -4.46 11.84 1.52
C GLU A 60 -3.69 11.49 0.24
N GLY A 61 -3.41 10.20 0.00
CA GLY A 61 -2.39 9.75 -0.93
C GLY A 61 -0.99 10.19 -0.51
N LEU A 62 0.00 9.92 -1.36
CA LEU A 62 1.39 10.29 -1.06
C LEU A 62 1.57 11.80 -0.97
N ASN A 63 2.10 12.29 0.14
CA ASN A 63 2.44 13.69 0.34
C ASN A 63 3.85 14.00 -0.19
N PRO A 64 4.00 14.80 -1.26
CA PRO A 64 5.31 15.04 -1.87
C PRO A 64 6.29 15.82 -0.99
N ALA A 65 5.81 16.60 -0.02
CA ALA A 65 6.67 17.35 0.90
C ALA A 65 7.24 16.44 1.99
N ARG A 66 6.42 15.54 2.54
CA ARG A 66 6.89 14.52 3.50
C ARG A 66 7.84 13.54 2.82
N TRP A 67 7.46 13.06 1.64
CA TRP A 67 8.26 12.11 0.86
C TRP A 67 9.70 12.56 0.62
N ARG A 68 9.91 13.86 0.30
CA ARG A 68 11.25 14.43 0.09
C ARG A 68 12.01 14.78 1.37
N SER A 69 11.38 14.63 2.54
CA SER A 69 12.01 14.95 3.81
C SER A 69 13.02 13.88 4.19
N ARG A 70 14.24 14.30 4.55
CA ARG A 70 15.26 13.40 5.13
C ARG A 70 15.11 13.16 6.63
N GLN A 71 14.00 13.63 7.21
CA GLN A 71 13.70 13.48 8.64
C GLN A 71 12.66 12.38 8.86
N ARG A 72 12.23 12.22 10.11
CA ARG A 72 11.16 11.30 10.53
C ARG A 72 9.91 11.36 9.64
N ALA A 73 9.58 12.53 9.11
CA ALA A 73 8.42 12.68 8.22
C ALA A 73 8.53 11.88 6.91
N GLY A 74 9.72 11.83 6.29
CA GLY A 74 9.92 11.04 5.07
C GLY A 74 9.99 9.55 5.35
N TYR A 75 10.63 9.18 6.46
CA TYR A 75 10.60 7.83 6.99
C TYR A 75 9.17 7.29 7.21
N GLU A 76 8.33 8.05 7.92
CA GLU A 76 6.94 7.64 8.16
C GLU A 76 6.10 7.64 6.88
N GLU A 77 6.44 8.48 5.90
CA GLU A 77 5.77 8.50 4.59
C GLU A 77 6.14 7.26 3.76
N TYR A 78 7.40 6.82 3.81
CA TYR A 78 7.86 5.57 3.23
C TYR A 78 7.14 4.36 3.82
N LEU A 79 7.12 4.25 5.14
CA LEU A 79 6.39 3.16 5.83
C LEU A 79 4.90 3.16 5.46
N ALA A 80 4.28 4.33 5.45
CA ALA A 80 2.87 4.44 5.09
C ALA A 80 2.61 4.00 3.65
N LEU A 81 3.48 4.36 2.69
CA LEU A 81 3.32 3.94 1.31
C LEU A 81 3.49 2.43 1.14
N ALA A 82 4.51 1.84 1.77
CA ALA A 82 4.78 0.41 1.66
C ALA A 82 3.65 -0.45 2.25
N LEU A 83 3.22 -0.14 3.49
CA LEU A 83 2.11 -0.83 4.16
C LEU A 83 0.79 -0.63 3.41
N TYR A 84 0.55 0.58 2.88
CA TYR A 84 -0.62 0.84 2.06
C TYR A 84 -0.60 0.05 0.74
N ALA A 85 0.57 -0.06 0.10
CA ALA A 85 0.73 -0.81 -1.14
C ALA A 85 0.46 -2.31 -0.93
N ASP A 86 0.93 -2.89 0.17
CA ASP A 86 0.57 -4.25 0.58
C ASP A 86 -0.94 -4.40 0.74
N ARG A 87 -1.55 -3.50 1.52
CA ARG A 87 -2.98 -3.55 1.81
C ARG A 87 -3.86 -3.39 0.56
N LEU A 88 -3.43 -2.55 -0.38
CA LEU A 88 -4.18 -2.19 -1.57
C LEU A 88 -3.93 -3.15 -2.74
N TYR A 89 -2.68 -3.49 -3.04
CA TYR A 89 -2.30 -4.30 -4.22
C TYR A 89 -1.95 -5.75 -3.89
N GLY A 90 -1.84 -6.09 -2.60
CA GLY A 90 -1.41 -7.39 -2.11
C GLY A 90 0.11 -7.53 -2.01
N SER A 91 0.54 -8.45 -1.15
CA SER A 91 1.95 -8.68 -0.82
C SER A 91 2.80 -9.09 -2.02
N GLU A 92 2.22 -9.76 -3.01
CA GLU A 92 2.93 -10.11 -4.25
C GLU A 92 3.43 -8.86 -4.99
N ARG A 93 2.59 -7.81 -5.07
CA ARG A 93 2.94 -6.56 -5.74
C ARG A 93 3.92 -5.73 -4.92
N LEU A 94 3.78 -5.72 -3.59
CA LEU A 94 4.78 -5.10 -2.70
C LEU A 94 6.16 -5.78 -2.86
N GLY A 95 6.22 -7.11 -2.77
CA GLY A 95 7.46 -7.86 -2.92
C GLY A 95 8.10 -7.67 -4.29
N ARG A 96 7.28 -7.59 -5.36
CA ARG A 96 7.76 -7.27 -6.70
C ARG A 96 8.32 -5.85 -6.77
N ALA A 97 7.66 -4.86 -6.17
CA ALA A 97 8.14 -3.48 -6.10
C ALA A 97 9.50 -3.38 -5.39
N MET A 98 9.64 -4.03 -4.23
CA MET A 98 10.90 -4.07 -3.48
C MET A 98 12.03 -4.72 -4.28
N ARG A 99 11.74 -5.81 -5.02
CA ARG A 99 12.73 -6.46 -5.89
C ARG A 99 13.19 -5.56 -7.03
N ILE A 100 12.27 -4.82 -7.65
CA ILE A 100 12.58 -3.90 -8.75
C ILE A 100 13.38 -2.71 -8.24
N ALA A 101 12.97 -2.14 -7.10
CA ALA A 101 13.65 -1.01 -6.49
C ALA A 101 15.15 -1.29 -6.33
N GLY A 102 15.51 -2.50 -5.87
CA GLY A 102 16.88 -3.02 -5.92
C GLY A 102 17.94 -2.17 -5.21
N GLY A 103 17.52 -1.12 -4.50
CA GLY A 103 18.31 0.06 -4.19
C GLY A 103 17.98 0.64 -2.83
N VAL A 104 18.80 1.61 -2.45
CA VAL A 104 18.98 2.15 -1.10
C VAL A 104 17.98 3.28 -0.85
N GLU A 105 17.67 4.09 -1.88
CA GLU A 105 16.94 5.36 -1.76
C GLU A 105 15.40 5.22 -1.84
N PRO A 106 14.61 6.07 -1.15
CA PRO A 106 13.15 6.01 -1.16
C PRO A 106 12.51 6.11 -2.55
N ASP A 107 13.06 6.94 -3.45
CA ASP A 107 12.53 7.12 -4.81
C ASP A 107 12.62 5.84 -5.65
N ASP A 108 13.60 4.98 -5.38
CA ASP A 108 13.73 3.66 -6.02
C ASP A 108 12.51 2.80 -5.70
N PHE A 109 12.00 2.87 -4.47
CA PHE A 109 10.80 2.13 -4.08
C PHE A 109 9.54 2.64 -4.80
N LEU A 110 9.34 3.96 -4.89
CA LEU A 110 8.16 4.49 -5.58
C LEU A 110 8.21 4.15 -7.09
N ASN A 111 9.39 4.21 -7.71
CA ASN A 111 9.56 3.80 -9.10
C ASN A 111 9.37 2.29 -9.27
N GLY A 112 9.94 1.48 -8.39
CA GLY A 112 9.74 0.03 -8.37
C GLY A 112 8.26 -0.36 -8.20
N LEU A 113 7.50 0.39 -7.39
CA LEU A 113 6.06 0.22 -7.26
C LEU A 113 5.33 0.58 -8.55
N ARG A 114 5.69 1.68 -9.22
CA ARG A 114 5.09 2.02 -10.52
C ARG A 114 5.33 0.92 -11.55
N GLU A 115 6.56 0.44 -11.63
CA GLU A 115 6.94 -0.62 -12.57
C GLU A 115 6.22 -1.93 -12.25
N SER A 116 6.16 -2.35 -10.97
CA SER A 116 5.50 -3.60 -10.58
C SER A 116 4.00 -3.60 -10.90
N LEU A 117 3.34 -2.44 -10.86
CA LEU A 117 1.94 -2.30 -11.22
C LEU A 117 1.73 -2.32 -12.74
N LEU A 118 2.69 -1.81 -13.52
CA LEU A 118 2.64 -1.82 -14.98
C LEU A 118 2.92 -3.20 -15.60
N GLU A 119 3.51 -4.14 -14.86
CA GLU A 119 3.71 -5.53 -15.33
C GLU A 119 2.41 -6.32 -15.50
N ARG A 120 1.33 -5.91 -14.84
CA ARG A 120 0.05 -6.61 -14.88
C ARG A 120 -0.94 -5.84 -15.75
N GLU A 121 -1.50 -6.52 -16.75
CA GLU A 121 -2.56 -5.94 -17.56
C GLU A 121 -3.83 -5.65 -16.75
N THR A 122 -4.12 -6.45 -15.73
CA THR A 122 -5.29 -6.27 -14.85
C THR A 122 -4.81 -6.24 -13.40
N LEU A 123 -5.31 -5.27 -12.63
CA LEU A 123 -5.09 -5.16 -11.19
C LEU A 123 -6.44 -5.30 -10.47
N THR A 124 -6.44 -6.09 -9.40
CA THR A 124 -7.53 -6.14 -8.42
C THR A 124 -7.03 -5.48 -7.14
N LEU A 125 -7.67 -4.38 -6.76
CA LEU A 125 -7.30 -3.55 -5.62
C LEU A 125 -8.22 -3.86 -4.45
N ASN A 126 -7.67 -4.02 -3.25
CA ASN A 126 -8.41 -4.16 -2.00
C ASN A 126 -8.52 -2.80 -1.31
N LEU A 127 -9.66 -2.13 -1.46
CA LEU A 127 -9.85 -0.76 -0.97
C LEU A 127 -9.96 -0.76 0.57
N PRO A 128 -9.06 -0.08 1.30
CA PRO A 128 -9.12 -0.05 2.77
C PRO A 128 -10.11 0.98 3.32
N ALA A 129 -10.55 1.92 2.49
CA ALA A 129 -11.52 2.96 2.85
C ALA A 129 -12.35 3.39 1.63
N ASN A 130 -13.45 4.10 1.86
CA ASN A 130 -14.23 4.75 0.82
C ASN A 130 -14.61 6.18 1.26
N PRO A 131 -14.20 7.24 0.54
CA PRO A 131 -13.29 7.24 -0.61
C PRO A 131 -11.84 6.91 -0.22
N CYS A 132 -11.04 6.46 -1.19
CA CYS A 132 -9.59 6.32 -1.00
C CYS A 132 -8.79 6.74 -2.25
N TRP A 133 -7.51 7.06 -2.05
CA TRP A 133 -6.56 7.37 -3.11
C TRP A 133 -5.79 6.13 -3.54
N VAL A 134 -5.72 5.87 -4.84
CA VAL A 134 -4.96 4.75 -5.41
C VAL A 134 -3.89 5.28 -6.37
N LEU A 135 -2.75 4.60 -6.40
CA LEU A 135 -1.66 4.86 -7.34
C LEU A 135 -1.86 4.02 -8.61
N LEU A 136 -2.28 4.64 -9.69
CA LEU A 136 -2.35 4.03 -11.02
C LEU A 136 -1.30 4.69 -11.91
N PRO A 137 -0.16 4.05 -12.19
CA PRO A 137 0.92 4.67 -12.97
C PRO A 137 0.40 5.14 -14.34
N LYS A 138 0.74 6.37 -14.74
CA LYS A 138 0.23 7.06 -15.94
C LYS A 138 -1.26 7.44 -15.85
N GLY A 139 -1.89 7.27 -14.69
CA GLY A 139 -3.26 7.66 -14.39
C GLY A 139 -4.33 6.99 -15.25
N LEU A 140 -5.50 7.63 -15.33
CA LEU A 140 -6.65 7.13 -16.11
C LEU A 140 -6.44 7.14 -17.63
N LYS A 141 -5.29 7.64 -18.11
CA LYS A 141 -4.89 7.51 -19.52
C LYS A 141 -4.41 6.11 -19.85
N ALA A 142 -3.79 5.42 -18.89
CA ALA A 142 -3.32 4.05 -19.06
C ALA A 142 -4.27 3.02 -18.47
N TRP A 143 -5.16 3.40 -17.55
CA TRP A 143 -6.05 2.46 -16.87
C TRP A 143 -7.52 2.75 -17.19
N ARG A 144 -8.33 1.68 -17.22
CA ARG A 144 -9.78 1.75 -17.29
C ARG A 144 -10.41 0.91 -16.18
N LEU A 145 -11.53 1.38 -15.67
CA LEU A 145 -12.38 0.63 -14.74
C LEU A 145 -12.95 -0.61 -15.43
N VAL A 146 -12.90 -1.75 -14.75
CA VAL A 146 -13.57 -2.99 -15.16
C VAL A 146 -14.72 -3.31 -14.21
N ALA A 147 -14.48 -3.21 -12.90
CA ALA A 147 -15.50 -3.47 -11.88
C ALA A 147 -15.17 -2.74 -10.56
N PRO A 148 -16.19 -2.40 -9.75
CA PRO A 148 -17.60 -2.41 -10.11
C PRO A 148 -17.93 -1.25 -11.06
N SER A 149 -19.01 -1.36 -11.85
CA SER A 149 -19.35 -0.37 -12.87
C SER A 149 -19.80 0.99 -12.33
N ASP A 150 -20.21 1.04 -11.06
CA ASP A 150 -20.64 2.25 -10.35
C ASP A 150 -19.49 3.00 -9.67
N ALA A 151 -18.26 2.46 -9.72
CA ALA A 151 -17.11 3.13 -9.12
C ALA A 151 -16.79 4.43 -9.86
N ARG A 152 -16.61 5.51 -9.10
CA ARG A 152 -16.18 6.80 -9.62
C ARG A 152 -14.69 6.98 -9.43
N LEU A 153 -13.98 7.24 -10.52
CA LEU A 153 -12.54 7.50 -10.55
C LEU A 153 -12.27 8.97 -10.90
N THR A 154 -11.64 9.71 -10.00
CA THR A 154 -11.30 11.12 -10.18
C THR A 154 -9.78 11.31 -10.10
N PRO A 155 -9.08 11.69 -11.17
CA PRO A 155 -7.63 11.89 -11.12
C PRO A 155 -7.28 13.15 -10.32
N ASP A 156 -6.16 13.13 -9.60
CA ASP A 156 -5.61 14.34 -8.97
C ASP A 156 -4.96 15.24 -10.05
N PRO A 157 -5.38 16.52 -10.18
CA PRO A 157 -4.81 17.42 -11.17
C PRO A 157 -3.32 17.73 -10.95
N LYS A 158 -2.82 17.60 -9.71
CA LYS A 158 -1.41 17.85 -9.33
C LYS A 158 -0.58 16.58 -9.30
N ARG A 159 -1.21 15.41 -9.17
CA ARG A 159 -0.57 14.11 -9.05
C ARG A 159 -1.26 13.12 -10.02
N PRO A 160 -0.97 13.17 -11.32
CA PRO A 160 -1.77 12.45 -12.33
C PRO A 160 -1.79 10.92 -12.18
N ASP A 161 -0.80 10.34 -11.50
CA ASP A 161 -0.79 8.91 -11.15
C ASP A 161 -1.76 8.56 -10.00
N TRP A 162 -2.17 9.55 -9.20
CA TRP A 162 -3.05 9.35 -8.06
C TRP A 162 -4.50 9.59 -8.48
N VAL A 163 -5.33 8.60 -8.19
CA VAL A 163 -6.75 8.59 -8.56
C VAL A 163 -7.57 8.39 -7.30
N ARG A 164 -8.54 9.26 -7.07
CA ARG A 164 -9.51 9.11 -6.00
C ARG A 164 -10.62 8.16 -6.44
N VAL A 165 -10.81 7.10 -5.69
CA VAL A 165 -11.82 6.07 -5.90
C VAL A 165 -12.97 6.30 -4.93
N GLN A 166 -14.19 6.24 -5.44
CA GLN A 166 -15.44 6.26 -4.68
C GLN A 166 -16.29 5.08 -5.12
N THR A 167 -16.51 4.11 -4.23
CA THR A 167 -17.38 2.95 -4.47
C THR A 167 -17.74 2.27 -3.14
N PRO A 168 -18.95 1.74 -2.97
CA PRO A 168 -19.30 0.93 -1.80
C PRO A 168 -18.59 -0.44 -1.79
N ALA A 169 -18.06 -0.90 -2.93
CA ALA A 169 -17.35 -2.16 -3.00
C ALA A 169 -16.00 -2.10 -2.25
N ARG A 170 -15.60 -3.24 -1.68
CA ARG A 170 -14.28 -3.40 -1.04
C ARG A 170 -13.17 -3.72 -2.03
N THR A 171 -13.53 -4.03 -3.27
CA THR A 171 -12.58 -4.35 -4.33
C THR A 171 -12.83 -3.52 -5.58
N LEU A 172 -11.75 -3.16 -6.27
CA LEU A 172 -11.78 -2.45 -7.55
C LEU A 172 -10.93 -3.22 -8.55
N THR A 173 -11.47 -3.53 -9.72
CA THR A 173 -10.68 -4.11 -10.82
C THR A 173 -10.47 -3.06 -11.90
N VAL A 174 -9.22 -2.83 -12.24
CA VAL A 174 -8.80 -1.96 -13.34
C VAL A 174 -7.97 -2.75 -14.34
N ARG A 175 -8.07 -2.37 -15.61
CA ARG A 175 -7.28 -2.97 -16.68
C ARG A 175 -6.52 -1.89 -17.42
N GLN A 176 -5.29 -2.20 -17.82
CA GLN A 176 -4.52 -1.37 -18.73
C GLN A 176 -5.28 -1.23 -20.05
N ARG A 177 -5.24 -0.01 -20.57
CA ARG A 177 -5.59 0.29 -21.94
C ARG A 177 -4.35 -0.12 -22.73
N ASN A 178 -4.23 -1.40 -23.08
CA ASN A 178 -3.16 -1.86 -23.97
C ASN A 178 -3.10 -0.92 -25.17
N GLY A 179 -1.88 -0.53 -25.56
CA GLY A 179 -1.66 0.43 -26.64
C GLY A 179 -2.47 0.07 -27.88
N LEU A 180 -3.24 1.05 -28.35
CA LEU A 180 -3.31 1.30 -29.79
C LEU A 180 -1.92 1.66 -30.28
#